data_AF-A0A075GJT7-F1
#
_entry.id   AF-A0A075GJT7-F1
#
_cell.length_a   1.000
_cell.length_b   1.000
_cell.length_c   1.000
_cell.angle_alpha   90.00
_cell.angle_beta   90.00
_cell.angle_gamma   90.00
#
_symmetry.space_group_name_H-M   'P 1'
#
loop_
_entity.id
_entity.type
_entity.pdbx_description
1 polymer ?
#
loop_
_entity_poly.entity_id
_entity_poly.type
_entity_poly.pdbx_seq_one_letter_code
_entity_poly.pdbx_strand_id
1 'polypeptide(L)'
;MTLKTIVRGKVTGKVVKSNQPINFLGSVDKKTGAITDQKHDLFGKNIAGSILVFPNGIGSSVGAYTIYSLKSNNSAPAAMACQKVDLTVASGCALANIPLFILSPDEYASMKDGDDVSLG
;
A
#
# COMPACT_ATOMS: atom_id res chain seq x y z
N MET A 1 2.21 15.82 -13.45
CA MET A 1 2.32 14.50 -12.79
C MET A 1 1.01 13.78 -13.02
N THR A 2 1.03 12.74 -13.85
CA THR A 2 -0.19 12.05 -14.31
C THR A 2 -0.32 10.75 -13.54
N LEU A 3 -0.65 10.86 -12.26
CA LEU A 3 -0.98 9.70 -11.43
C LEU A 3 -2.21 9.01 -12.01
N LYS A 4 -2.06 7.75 -12.43
CA LYS A 4 -3.20 6.96 -12.89
C LYS A 4 -3.92 6.41 -11.67
N THR A 5 -5.15 6.86 -11.44
CA THR A 5 -5.96 6.45 -10.29
C THR A 5 -6.76 5.19 -10.63
N ILE A 6 -6.67 4.17 -9.76
CA ILE A 6 -7.47 2.93 -9.87
C ILE A 6 -8.67 2.98 -8.92
N VAL A 7 -8.43 3.37 -7.67
CA VAL A 7 -9.49 3.60 -6.68
C VAL A 7 -9.43 5.06 -6.27
N ARG A 8 -10.52 5.78 -6.49
CA ARG A 8 -10.59 7.23 -6.24
C ARG A 8 -10.54 7.53 -4.74
N GLY A 9 -9.91 8.65 -4.41
CA GLY A 9 -9.92 9.23 -3.08
C GLY A 9 -8.85 10.30 -2.94
N LYS A 10 -8.95 11.12 -1.90
CA LYS A 10 -7.96 12.12 -1.54
C LYS A 10 -7.35 11.77 -0.20
N VAL A 11 -6.04 11.83 -0.10
CA VAL A 11 -5.29 11.49 1.10
C VAL A 11 -4.12 12.45 1.25
N THR A 12 -3.82 12.79 2.50
CA THR A 12 -2.57 13.42 2.88
C THR A 12 -2.01 12.64 4.06
N GLY A 13 -0.72 12.33 4.03
CA GLY A 13 -0.09 11.62 5.14
C GLY A 13 1.35 11.23 4.87
N LYS A 14 1.93 10.55 5.86
CA LYS A 14 3.31 10.09 5.83
C LYS A 14 3.48 8.91 4.90
N VAL A 15 4.50 9.00 4.05
CA VAL A 15 4.93 7.93 3.17
C VAL A 15 5.63 6.85 3.97
N VAL A 16 5.20 5.61 3.79
CA VAL A 16 5.99 4.43 4.14
C VAL A 16 6.38 3.77 2.83
N LYS A 17 7.66 3.86 2.47
CA LYS A 17 8.15 3.41 1.16
C LYS A 17 8.98 2.14 1.28
N SER A 18 8.53 1.10 0.60
CA SER A 18 9.26 -0.14 0.34
C SER A 18 9.96 -0.07 -1.00
N ASN A 19 11.20 -0.57 -1.09
CA ASN A 19 11.85 -0.88 -2.36
C ASN A 19 11.62 -2.34 -2.79
N GLN A 20 11.02 -3.16 -1.93
CA GLN A 20 10.68 -4.55 -2.20
C GLN A 20 9.19 -4.76 -2.47
N PRO A 21 8.82 -5.76 -3.30
CA PRO A 21 7.43 -6.13 -3.47
C PRO A 21 6.80 -6.62 -2.17
N ILE A 22 5.54 -6.25 -1.92
CA ILE A 22 4.83 -6.62 -0.69
C ILE A 22 3.94 -7.84 -0.92
N ASN A 23 4.10 -8.87 -0.07
CA ASN A 23 3.14 -9.95 0.04
C ASN A 23 2.11 -9.65 1.14
N PHE A 24 0.97 -9.08 0.77
CA PHE A 24 -0.06 -8.72 1.73
C PHE A 24 -0.61 -9.92 2.52
N LEU A 25 -0.60 -11.13 1.96
CA LEU A 25 -1.14 -12.31 2.64
C LEU A 25 -0.23 -12.79 3.78
N GLY A 26 1.09 -12.78 3.55
CA GLY A 26 2.07 -13.41 4.44
C GLY A 26 2.92 -12.45 5.25
N SER A 27 3.13 -11.22 4.77
CA SER A 27 4.10 -10.29 5.34
C SER A 27 3.47 -9.22 6.24
N VAL A 28 2.14 -9.18 6.37
CA VAL A 28 1.42 -8.12 7.10
C VAL A 28 0.52 -8.71 8.18
N ASP A 29 0.71 -8.25 9.42
CA ASP A 29 -0.21 -8.55 10.51
C ASP A 29 -1.52 -7.79 10.31
N LYS A 30 -2.62 -8.53 10.14
CA LYS A 30 -3.93 -7.98 9.79
C LYS A 30 -4.55 -7.13 10.91
N LYS A 31 -4.13 -7.33 12.15
CA LYS A 31 -4.71 -6.68 13.35
C LYS A 31 -4.03 -5.36 13.69
N THR A 32 -2.75 -5.23 13.34
CA THR A 32 -1.91 -4.08 13.72
C THR A 32 -1.43 -3.28 12.54
N GLY A 33 -1.35 -3.88 11.34
CA GLY A 33 -0.73 -3.26 10.16
C GLY A 33 0.80 -3.34 10.17
N ALA A 34 1.40 -4.08 11.11
CA ALA A 34 2.84 -4.26 11.15
C ALA A 34 3.33 -5.23 10.06
N ILE A 35 4.45 -4.91 9.42
CA ILE A 35 5.14 -5.84 8.53
C ILE A 35 5.93 -6.84 9.37
N THR A 36 5.58 -8.13 9.25
CA THR A 36 6.14 -9.22 10.08
C THR A 36 7.19 -10.06 9.35
N ASP A 37 7.39 -9.84 8.05
CA ASP A 37 8.39 -10.55 7.27
C ASP A 37 9.80 -9.99 7.54
N GLN A 38 10.63 -10.77 8.23
CA GLN A 38 12.01 -10.40 8.60
C GLN A 38 12.94 -10.14 7.41
N LYS A 39 12.58 -10.64 6.21
CA LYS A 39 13.37 -10.42 5.00
C LYS A 39 12.96 -9.15 4.26
N HIS A 40 11.84 -8.55 4.66
CA HIS A 40 11.29 -7.36 4.03
C HIS A 40 11.94 -6.09 4.61
N ASP A 41 12.23 -5.10 3.77
CA ASP A 41 12.89 -3.85 4.18
C ASP A 41 12.07 -3.02 5.18
N LEU A 42 10.74 -3.13 5.10
CA LEU A 42 9.79 -2.55 6.06
C LEU A 42 9.57 -3.39 7.34
N PHE A 43 10.32 -4.46 7.61
CA PHE A 43 10.13 -5.29 8.80
C PHE A 43 10.01 -4.46 10.09
N GLY A 44 8.96 -4.70 10.87
CA GLY A 44 8.66 -3.98 12.12
C GLY A 44 8.01 -2.61 11.94
N LYS A 45 7.89 -2.08 10.72
CA LYS A 45 7.14 -0.84 10.47
C LYS A 45 5.63 -1.10 10.42
N ASN A 46 4.87 -0.11 10.85
CA ASN A 46 3.40 -0.10 10.77
C ASN A 46 2.93 0.73 9.57
N ILE A 47 2.04 0.16 8.75
CA ILE A 47 1.46 0.83 7.58
C ILE A 47 0.13 1.52 7.89
N ALA A 48 -0.46 1.32 9.07
CA ALA A 48 -1.76 1.88 9.44
C ALA A 48 -1.78 3.41 9.32
N GLY A 49 -2.76 3.95 8.60
CA GLY A 49 -2.91 5.38 8.37
C GLY A 49 -1.84 6.05 7.49
N SER A 50 -0.85 5.29 7.00
CA SER A 50 0.20 5.80 6.13
C SER A 50 -0.22 5.81 4.65
N ILE A 51 0.59 6.46 3.82
CA ILE A 51 0.57 6.28 2.37
C ILE A 51 1.63 5.22 2.05
N LEU A 52 1.17 3.99 1.80
CA LEU A 52 2.06 2.86 1.53
C LEU A 52 2.50 2.89 0.06
N VAL A 53 3.80 3.07 -0.15
CA VAL A 53 4.43 3.14 -1.48
C VAL A 53 5.31 1.91 -1.69
N PHE A 54 5.09 1.18 -2.79
CA PHE A 54 5.80 -0.08 -3.06
C PHE A 54 5.86 -0.37 -4.57
N PRO A 55 6.82 -1.15 -5.07
CA PRO A 55 6.97 -1.34 -6.52
C PRO A 55 5.78 -2.11 -7.11
N ASN A 56 5.43 -3.25 -6.52
CA ASN A 56 4.30 -4.09 -6.91
C ASN A 56 3.88 -5.03 -5.76
N GLY A 57 2.64 -5.51 -5.81
CA GLY A 57 2.19 -6.60 -4.94
C GLY A 57 2.66 -7.96 -5.47
N ILE A 58 2.84 -8.92 -4.57
CA ILE A 58 3.11 -10.32 -4.91
C ILE A 58 2.16 -11.26 -4.14
N GLY A 59 1.87 -12.43 -4.72
CA GLY A 59 0.99 -13.45 -4.15
C GLY A 59 -0.32 -13.63 -4.91
N SER A 60 -0.92 -14.82 -4.80
CA SER A 60 -2.11 -15.21 -5.56
C SER A 60 -3.41 -14.89 -4.81
N SER A 61 -4.41 -14.41 -5.56
CA SER A 61 -5.88 -14.40 -5.39
C SER A 61 -6.52 -14.02 -4.04
N VAL A 62 -5.96 -14.41 -2.90
CA VAL A 62 -6.49 -14.16 -1.55
C VAL A 62 -5.88 -12.95 -0.84
N GLY A 63 -4.91 -12.26 -1.45
CA GLY A 63 -4.35 -11.02 -0.91
C GLY A 63 -5.39 -9.91 -0.69
N ALA A 64 -6.45 -9.89 -1.51
CA ALA A 64 -7.53 -8.92 -1.43
C ALA A 64 -8.28 -8.99 -0.08
N TYR A 65 -8.51 -10.19 0.45
CA TYR A 65 -9.15 -10.38 1.76
C TYR A 65 -8.30 -9.87 2.92
N THR A 66 -6.98 -9.91 2.77
CA THR A 66 -6.08 -9.35 3.78
C THR A 66 -6.15 -7.83 3.80
N ILE A 67 -6.16 -7.19 2.63
CA ILE A 67 -6.37 -5.73 2.51
C ILE A 67 -7.71 -5.32 3.13
N TYR A 68 -8.77 -6.08 2.85
CA TYR A 68 -10.08 -5.86 3.49
C TYR A 68 -10.03 -6.03 5.01
N SER A 69 -9.37 -7.08 5.50
CA SER A 69 -9.22 -7.35 6.93
C SER A 69 -8.46 -6.23 7.65
N LEU A 70 -7.40 -5.68 7.03
CA LEU A 70 -6.67 -4.52 7.55
C LEU A 70 -7.62 -3.33 7.74
N LYS A 71 -8.51 -3.06 6.78
CA LYS A 71 -9.48 -1.98 6.89
C LYS A 71 -10.48 -2.22 8.01
N SER A 72 -11.04 -3.43 8.10
CA SER A 72 -11.97 -3.82 9.16
C SER A 72 -11.35 -3.74 10.56
N ASN A 73 -10.03 -3.94 10.66
CA ASN A 73 -9.26 -3.82 11.90
C ASN A 73 -8.70 -2.40 12.14
N ASN A 74 -9.11 -1.39 11.36
CA ASN A 74 -8.57 -0.01 11.44
C ASN A 74 -7.04 0.08 11.32
N SER A 75 -6.42 -0.90 10.66
CA SER A 75 -4.98 -1.07 10.51
C SER A 75 -4.52 -0.94 9.05
N ALA A 76 -5.43 -0.58 8.16
CA ALA A 76 -5.12 -0.32 6.76
C ALA A 76 -4.34 0.99 6.59
N PRO A 77 -3.51 1.08 5.53
CA PRO A 77 -2.99 2.37 5.11
C PRO A 77 -4.12 3.30 4.67
N ALA A 78 -3.88 4.61 4.79
CA ALA A 78 -4.80 5.64 4.31
C ALA A 78 -4.89 5.64 2.78
N ALA A 79 -3.81 5.26 2.09
CA ALA A 79 -3.81 4.96 0.66
C ALA A 79 -2.64 4.04 0.27
N MET A 80 -2.74 3.47 -0.92
CA MET A 80 -1.69 2.69 -1.55
C MET A 80 -1.23 3.33 -2.86
N ALA A 81 0.06 3.30 -3.12
CA ALA A 81 0.62 3.74 -4.39
C ALA A 81 1.68 2.75 -4.87
N CYS A 82 1.60 2.36 -6.15
CA CYS A 82 2.53 1.38 -6.70
C CYS A 82 2.93 1.66 -8.15
N GLN A 83 4.04 1.10 -8.62
CA GLN A 83 4.45 1.26 -10.03
C GLN A 83 3.70 0.30 -10.94
N LYS A 84 3.46 -0.93 -10.47
CA LYS A 84 2.70 -1.95 -11.18
C LYS A 84 1.59 -2.50 -10.29
N VAL A 85 0.36 -2.26 -10.70
CA VAL A 85 -0.83 -2.76 -10.00
C VAL A 85 -1.08 -4.23 -10.35
N ASP A 86 -1.35 -5.03 -9.33
CA ASP A 86 -1.88 -6.39 -9.48
C ASP A 86 -3.41 -6.38 -9.28
N LEU A 87 -4.12 -7.29 -9.97
CA LEU A 87 -5.58 -7.38 -9.89
C LEU A 87 -6.08 -7.64 -8.46
N THR A 88 -5.32 -8.41 -7.67
CA THR A 88 -5.62 -8.73 -6.28
C THR A 88 -5.53 -7.49 -5.39
N VAL A 89 -4.48 -6.67 -5.58
CA VAL A 89 -4.30 -5.41 -4.85
C VAL A 89 -5.39 -4.42 -5.23
N ALA A 90 -5.68 -4.28 -6.53
CA ALA A 90 -6.75 -3.42 -7.01
C ALA A 90 -8.11 -3.82 -6.44
N SER A 91 -8.45 -5.12 -6.47
CA SER A 91 -9.70 -5.64 -5.94
C SER A 91 -9.81 -5.45 -4.42
N GLY A 92 -8.72 -5.71 -3.69
CA GLY A 92 -8.67 -5.51 -2.24
C GLY A 92 -8.86 -4.03 -1.85
N CYS A 93 -8.19 -3.12 -2.56
CA CYS A 93 -8.33 -1.68 -2.34
C CYS A 93 -9.75 -1.20 -2.69
N ALA A 94 -10.33 -1.68 -3.79
CA ALA A 94 -11.69 -1.33 -4.18
C ALA A 94 -12.71 -1.83 -3.15
N LEU A 95 -12.58 -3.06 -2.67
CA LEU A 95 -13.46 -3.66 -1.66
C LEU A 95 -13.33 -2.96 -0.30
N ALA A 96 -12.11 -2.57 0.08
CA ALA A 96 -11.81 -1.89 1.35
C ALA A 96 -12.01 -0.37 1.31
N ASN A 97 -12.37 0.19 0.14
CA ASN A 97 -12.46 1.64 -0.09
C ASN A 97 -11.15 2.36 0.31
N ILE A 98 -10.03 1.82 -0.15
CA ILE A 98 -8.69 2.38 0.03
C ILE A 98 -8.26 3.00 -1.31
N PRO A 99 -7.91 4.30 -1.35
CA PRO A 99 -7.40 4.93 -2.56
C PRO A 99 -6.15 4.21 -3.08
N LEU A 100 -6.11 3.99 -4.39
CA LEU A 100 -5.03 3.27 -5.05
C LEU A 100 -4.57 4.03 -6.29
N PHE A 101 -3.28 4.36 -6.31
CA PHE A 101 -2.63 5.14 -7.35
C PHE A 101 -1.52 4.35 -8.02
N ILE A 102 -1.33 4.57 -9.32
CA ILE A 102 -0.18 4.10 -10.08
C ILE A 102 0.78 5.26 -10.27
N LEU A 103 2.02 5.06 -9.84
CA LEU A 103 3.12 6.00 -9.93
C LEU A 103 3.96 5.71 -11.17
N SER A 104 4.33 6.76 -11.90
CA SER A 104 5.43 6.68 -12.87
C SER A 104 6.77 6.40 -12.18
N PRO A 105 7.80 5.93 -12.91
CA PRO A 105 9.14 5.72 -12.36
C PRO A 105 9.71 6.96 -11.67
N ASP A 106 9.53 8.15 -12.24
CA ASP A 106 10.02 9.41 -11.67
C ASP A 106 9.28 9.79 -10.39
N GLU A 107 7.94 9.66 -10.35
CA GLU A 107 7.14 9.91 -9.15
C GLU A 107 7.54 8.96 -8.02
N TYR A 108 7.65 7.67 -8.32
CA TYR A 108 8.09 6.67 -7.35
C TYR A 108 9.49 6.96 -6.82
N ALA A 109 10.44 7.33 -7.68
CA ALA A 109 11.81 7.67 -7.28
C ALA A 109 11.88 8.94 -6.43
N SER A 110 11.03 9.93 -6.72
CA SER A 110 11.00 11.20 -5.99
C SER A 110 10.50 11.08 -4.56
N MET A 111 9.59 10.13 -4.28
CA MET A 111 9.05 9.89 -2.94
C MET A 111 10.08 9.21 -2.02
N LYS A 112 10.15 9.68 -0.78
CA LYS A 112 11.01 9.11 0.27
C LYS A 112 10.18 8.68 1.46
N ASP A 113 10.70 7.68 2.18
CA ASP A 113 10.10 7.26 3.45
C ASP A 113 10.09 8.43 4.44
N GLY A 114 8.95 8.68 5.07
CA GLY A 114 8.73 9.79 5.99
C GLY A 114 8.24 11.10 5.36
N ASP A 115 8.22 11.22 4.01
CA ASP A 115 7.68 12.39 3.33
C ASP A 115 6.19 12.58 3.64
N ASP A 116 5.76 13.83 3.79
CA ASP A 116 4.34 14.17 3.86
C ASP A 116 3.84 14.52 2.45
N VAL A 117 3.01 13.63 1.87
CA VAL A 117 2.53 13.76 0.48
C VAL A 117 1.01 13.84 0.45
N SER A 118 0.48 14.52 -0.57
CA SER A 118 -0.95 14.56 -0.87
C SER A 118 -1.23 13.92 -2.22
N LEU A 119 -2.17 12.97 -2.26
CA LEU A 119 -2.59 12.25 -3.46
C LEU A 119 -4.11 12.36 -3.62
N GLY A 120 -4.59 12.69 -4.84
CA GLY A 120 -6.00 12.63 -5.24
C GLY A 120 -6.55 13.86 -5.94
#